data_AF-A0A9E4J2B6-F1
#
_entry.id   AF-A0A9E4J2B6-F1
#
_cell.length_a   1.000
_cell.length_b   1.000
_cell.length_c   1.000
_cell.angle_alpha   90.00
_cell.angle_beta   90.00
_cell.angle_gamma   90.00
#
_symmetry.space_group_name_H-M   'P 1'
#
loop_
_entity.id
_entity.type
_entity.pdbx_description
1 polymer ?
#
loop_
_entity_poly.entity_id
_entity_poly.type
_entity_poly.pdbx_seq_one_letter_code
_entity_poly.pdbx_strand_id
1 'polypeptide(L)'
;MLARRPKNRTTAVAQVQPTDRFAAALMAAFVSDRIDSDGAAMDDYTKVDLHASYTRFLWQPFVRIENALDEDYFEVPGFVTPGRTFVVGVRLLRR
;
A
#
# COMPACT_ATOMS: atom_id res chain seq x y z
N MET A 1 10.66 11.61 22.41
CA MET A 1 10.09 11.09 21.16
C MET A 1 10.65 11.94 20.03
N LEU A 2 11.13 11.34 18.94
CA LEU A 2 11.56 12.11 17.76
C LEU A 2 10.30 12.55 17.02
N ALA A 3 10.21 13.83 16.66
CA ALA A 3 9.14 14.31 15.81
C ALA A 3 9.04 13.45 14.55
N ARG A 4 7.80 13.14 14.13
CA ARG A 4 7.49 12.42 12.87
C ARG A 4 7.97 10.97 12.81
N ARG A 5 8.33 10.36 13.95
CA ARG A 5 8.53 8.91 14.05
C ARG A 5 7.33 8.29 14.74
N PRO A 6 6.54 7.44 14.06
CA PRO A 6 5.43 6.74 14.70
C PRO A 6 5.96 5.84 15.82
N LYS A 7 5.25 5.86 16.95
CA LYS A 7 5.57 4.97 18.07
C LYS A 7 5.15 3.54 17.76
N ASN A 8 4.03 3.35 17.07
CA ASN A 8 3.57 2.02 16.66
C ASN A 8 3.40 1.96 15.14
N ARG A 9 3.98 0.93 14.53
CA ARG A 9 3.77 0.61 13.11
C ARG A 9 3.66 -0.90 12.96
N THR A 10 2.52 -1.35 12.44
CA THR A 10 2.24 -2.75 12.17
C THR A 10 1.98 -2.93 10.69
N THR A 11 2.51 -4.00 10.09
CA THR A 11 2.25 -4.34 8.69
C THR A 11 1.80 -5.79 8.60
N ALA A 12 0.66 -6.01 7.98
CA ALA A 12 0.11 -7.32 7.68
C ALA A 12 0.11 -7.53 6.17
N VAL A 13 0.54 -8.72 5.74
CA VAL A 13 0.56 -9.11 4.32
C VAL A 13 -0.14 -10.45 4.18
N ALA A 14 -1.13 -10.51 3.29
CA ALA A 14 -1.80 -11.73 2.89
C ALA A 14 -1.50 -11.99 1.40
N GLN A 15 -1.07 -13.19 1.07
CA GLN A 15 -0.78 -13.60 -0.31
C GLN A 15 -1.51 -14.90 -0.60
N VAL A 16 -2.12 -14.98 -1.79
CA VAL A 16 -2.83 -16.16 -2.24
C VAL A 16 -2.48 -16.48 -3.69
N GLN A 17 -2.27 -17.77 -3.96
CA GLN A 17 -2.05 -18.30 -5.29
C GLN A 17 -2.95 -19.53 -5.49
N PRO A 18 -4.26 -19.34 -5.68
CA PRO A 18 -5.23 -20.44 -5.81
C PRO A 18 -5.01 -21.30 -7.06
N THR A 19 -4.31 -20.78 -8.07
CA THR A 19 -3.89 -21.53 -9.26
C THR A 19 -2.51 -21.05 -9.70
N ASP A 20 -1.83 -21.84 -10.54
CA ASP A 20 -0.55 -21.43 -11.16
C ASP A 20 -0.66 -20.16 -12.02
N ARG A 21 -1.89 -19.76 -12.36
CA ARG A 21 -2.17 -18.61 -13.22
C ARG A 21 -2.55 -17.36 -12.44
N PHE A 22 -3.11 -17.48 -11.24
CA PHE A 22 -3.63 -16.33 -10.51
C PHE A 22 -2.85 -16.12 -9.21
N ALA A 23 -2.33 -14.91 -9.02
CA ALA A 23 -1.69 -14.49 -7.79
C ALA A 23 -2.29 -13.17 -7.32
N ALA A 24 -2.59 -13.09 -6.03
CA ALA A 24 -3.04 -11.86 -5.40
C ALA A 24 -2.32 -11.64 -4.07
N ALA A 25 -2.13 -10.36 -3.73
CA ALA A 25 -1.55 -9.92 -2.48
C ALA A 25 -2.33 -8.72 -1.95
N LEU A 26 -2.53 -8.69 -0.64
CA LEU A 26 -3.08 -7.57 0.11
C LEU A 26 -2.10 -7.20 1.21
N MET A 27 -1.78 -5.92 1.32
CA MET A 27 -0.90 -5.38 2.34
C MET A 27 -1.65 -4.29 3.11
N ALA A 28 -1.69 -4.39 4.43
CA ALA A 28 -2.27 -3.41 5.31
C ALA A 28 -1.20 -2.88 6.27
N ALA A 29 -1.03 -1.56 6.34
CA ALA A 29 -0.14 -0.89 7.27
C ALA A 29 -0.96 -0.03 8.23
N PHE A 30 -0.78 -0.26 9.53
CA PHE A 30 -1.40 0.49 10.61
C PHE A 30 -0.33 1.31 11.29
N VAL A 31 -0.56 2.62 11.40
CA VAL A 31 0.40 3.54 12.01
C VAL A 31 -0.34 4.40 13.01
N SER A 32 0.16 4.42 14.25
CA SER A 32 -0.43 5.21 15.32
C SER A 32 0.59 5.92 16.21
N ASP A 33 0.06 6.79 17.08
CA ASP A 33 0.81 7.52 18.10
C ASP A 33 1.94 8.34 17.43
N ARG A 34 1.53 9.28 16.58
CA ARG A 34 2.44 10.20 15.89
C ARG A 34 2.35 11.60 16.50
N ILE A 35 3.49 12.25 16.63
CA ILE A 35 3.61 13.63 17.11
C ILE A 35 4.44 14.42 16.08
N ASP A 36 3.96 15.60 15.71
CA ASP A 36 4.67 16.50 14.78
C ASP A 36 5.76 17.33 15.52
N SER A 37 6.54 18.11 14.76
CA SER A 37 7.66 18.90 15.25
C SER A 37 7.28 20.02 16.21
N ASP A 38 6.02 20.46 16.19
CA ASP A 38 5.44 21.44 17.12
C ASP A 38 4.85 20.79 18.38
N GLY A 39 4.89 19.45 18.48
CA GLY A 39 4.32 18.71 19.59
C GLY A 39 2.83 18.35 19.43
N ALA A 40 2.18 18.73 18.33
CA ALA A 40 0.80 18.34 18.04
C ALA A 40 0.69 16.84 17.75
N ALA A 41 -0.40 16.22 18.20
CA ALA A 41 -0.74 14.85 17.82
C ALA A 41 -1.16 14.82 16.33
N MET A 42 -0.68 13.83 15.58
CA MET A 42 -1.12 13.57 14.22
C MET A 42 -2.09 12.40 14.20
N ASP A 43 -2.99 12.38 13.23
CA ASP A 43 -3.98 11.32 13.09
C ASP A 43 -3.32 9.95 12.83
N ASP A 44 -3.92 8.92 13.42
CA ASP A 44 -3.61 7.53 13.11
C ASP A 44 -4.16 7.18 11.73
N TYR A 45 -3.49 6.28 11.01
CA TYR A 45 -3.93 5.92 9.67
C TYR A 45 -3.72 4.45 9.35
N THR A 46 -4.59 3.95 8.47
CA THR A 46 -4.48 2.61 7.90
C THR A 46 -4.36 2.72 6.39
N LYS A 47 -3.25 2.23 5.84
CA LYS A 47 -3.07 2.14 4.39
C LYS A 47 -3.26 0.70 3.93
N VAL A 48 -4.11 0.50 2.92
CA VAL A 48 -4.32 -0.82 2.30
C VAL A 48 -3.90 -0.77 0.84
N ASP A 49 -3.03 -1.69 0.44
CA ASP A 49 -2.59 -1.88 -0.93
C ASP A 49 -3.01 -3.27 -1.42
N LEU A 50 -3.46 -3.35 -2.67
CA LEU A 50 -3.87 -4.60 -3.32
C LEU A 50 -3.13 -4.77 -4.64
N HIS A 51 -2.66 -5.98 -4.89
CA HIS A 51 -2.08 -6.38 -6.17
C HIS A 51 -2.70 -7.71 -6.60
N ALA A 52 -3.11 -7.80 -7.87
CA ALA A 52 -3.55 -9.04 -8.48
C ALA A 52 -2.98 -9.17 -9.89
N SER A 53 -2.66 -10.40 -10.28
CA SER A 53 -2.15 -10.72 -11.61
C SER A 53 -2.71 -12.05 -12.10
N TYR A 54 -2.87 -12.16 -13.41
CA TYR A 54 -3.33 -13.37 -14.06
C TYR A 54 -2.44 -13.72 -15.24
N THR A 55 -1.90 -14.92 -15.28
CA THR A 55 -0.99 -15.41 -16.31
C THR A 55 -1.74 -16.24 -17.35
N ARG A 56 -1.63 -15.83 -18.62
CA ARG A 56 -2.18 -16.55 -19.77
C ARG A 56 -1.20 -16.53 -20.93
N PHE A 57 -0.66 -17.70 -21.26
CA PHE A 57 0.39 -17.86 -22.27
C PHE A 57 1.62 -17.00 -21.96
N LEU A 58 1.94 -16.03 -22.81
CA LEU A 58 3.03 -15.07 -22.64
C LEU A 58 2.54 -13.77 -21.96
N TRP A 59 1.25 -13.63 -21.70
CA TRP A 59 0.66 -12.40 -21.18
C TRP A 59 0.34 -12.53 -19.70
N GLN A 60 0.61 -11.46 -18.96
CA GLN A 60 0.25 -11.36 -17.55
C GLN A 60 -0.37 -9.98 -17.29
N PRO A 61 -1.68 -9.80 -17.56
CA PRO A 61 -2.41 -8.66 -17.02
C PRO A 61 -2.29 -8.58 -15.50
N PHE A 62 -2.18 -7.36 -14.99
CA PHE A 62 -2.14 -7.09 -13.56
C PHE A 62 -2.88 -5.78 -13.23
N VAL A 63 -3.32 -5.71 -11.98
CA VAL A 63 -3.87 -4.52 -11.36
C VAL A 63 -3.18 -4.31 -10.02
N ARG A 64 -2.82 -3.06 -9.72
CA ARG A 64 -2.34 -2.62 -8.42
C ARG A 64 -3.16 -1.41 -7.99
N ILE A 65 -3.74 -1.49 -6.80
CA ILE A 65 -4.46 -0.41 -6.15
C ILE A 65 -3.63 -0.04 -4.93
N GLU A 66 -3.11 1.18 -4.91
CA GLU A 66 -2.39 1.72 -3.76
C GLU A 66 -3.30 2.66 -2.99
N ASN A 67 -3.19 2.65 -1.67
CA ASN A 67 -4.03 3.44 -0.79
C ASN A 67 -5.52 3.25 -1.08
N ALA A 68 -5.99 2.00 -1.09
CA ALA A 68 -7.35 1.63 -1.46
C ALA A 68 -8.43 2.30 -0.58
N LEU A 69 -8.09 2.63 0.67
CA LEU A 69 -8.96 3.35 1.61
C LEU A 69 -8.99 4.87 1.37
N ASP A 70 -8.19 5.38 0.43
CA ASP A 70 -8.09 6.79 0.07
C ASP A 70 -7.70 7.69 1.25
N GLU A 71 -6.71 7.22 2.00
CA GLU A 71 -6.26 7.86 3.23
C GLU A 71 -5.34 9.03 2.92
N ASP A 72 -5.67 10.22 3.42
CA ASP A 72 -4.83 11.41 3.31
C ASP A 72 -3.79 11.42 4.44
N TYR A 73 -2.72 10.62 4.28
CA TYR A 73 -1.69 10.51 5.32
C TYR A 73 -0.47 11.38 5.02
N PHE A 74 -0.12 12.26 5.95
CA PHE A 74 1.14 13.03 5.85
C PHE A 74 2.28 12.22 6.48
N GLU A 75 3.23 11.75 5.66
CA GLU A 75 4.52 11.22 6.17
C GLU A 75 5.45 12.37 6.60
N VAL A 76 5.35 13.53 5.94
CA VAL A 76 6.04 14.77 6.27
C VAL A 76 5.09 15.96 6.00
N PRO A 77 4.85 16.87 6.96
CA PRO A 77 4.08 18.09 6.71
C PRO A 77 4.67 18.88 5.53
N GLY A 78 3.84 19.19 4.53
CA GLY A 78 4.24 19.87 3.29
C GLY A 78 4.54 18.95 2.10
N PHE A 79 4.53 17.62 2.28
CA PHE A 79 4.60 16.65 1.18
C PHE A 79 3.30 15.85 1.11
N VAL A 80 2.59 16.00 -0.01
CA VAL A 80 1.42 15.16 -0.33
C VAL A 80 1.90 13.76 -0.65
N THR A 81 1.36 12.76 0.05
CA THR A 81 1.38 11.39 -0.43
C THR A 81 0.33 11.24 -1.54
N PRO A 82 0.56 10.38 -2.54
CA PRO A 82 -0.49 10.10 -3.51
C PRO A 82 -1.71 9.53 -2.79
N GLY A 83 -2.88 10.09 -3.06
CA GLY A 83 -4.17 9.48 -2.70
C GLY A 83 -4.35 8.12 -3.39
N ARG A 84 -5.58 7.61 -3.43
CA ARG A 84 -5.83 6.31 -4.06
C ARG A 84 -5.34 6.26 -5.51
N THR A 85 -4.42 5.34 -5.78
CA THR A 85 -3.77 5.21 -7.08
C THR A 85 -4.11 3.87 -7.73
N PHE A 86 -4.59 3.91 -8.97
CA PHE A 86 -4.89 2.72 -9.76
C PHE A 86 -3.84 2.54 -10.86
N VAL A 87 -3.17 1.39 -10.86
CA VAL A 87 -2.24 0.99 -11.92
C VAL A 87 -2.77 -0.29 -12.55
N VAL A 88 -3.03 -0.24 -13.85
CA VAL A 88 -3.38 -1.41 -14.66
C VAL A 88 -2.32 -1.58 -15.74
N GLY A 89 -2.00 -2.82 -16.08
CA GLY A 89 -1.01 -3.08 -17.10
C GLY A 89 -0.99 -4.52 -17.55
N VAL A 90 -0.17 -4.77 -18.56
CA VAL A 90 0.07 -6.12 -19.08
C VAL A 90 1.58 -6.33 -19.16
N ARG A 91 2.05 -7.42 -18.56
CA ARG A 91 3.44 -7.85 -18.64
C ARG A 91 3.57 -8.95 -19.70
N LEU A 92 4.61 -8.88 -20.53
CA LEU A 92 4.98 -9.96 -21.45
C LEU A 92 6.05 -10.83 -20.78
N LEU A 93 5.72 -12.08 -20.51
CA LEU A 93 6.64 -13.06 -19.93
C LEU A 93 7.51 -13.63 -21.05
N ARG A 94 8.83 -13.44 -20.96
CA ARG A 94 9.80 -14.12 -21.82
C ARG A 94 10.22 -15.44 -21.16
N ARG A 95 10.34 -16.50 -21.97
CA ARG A 95 10.87 -17.79 -21.56
C ARG A 95 12.38 -17.71 -21.36
#